data_AF-A0A951E4X8-F1
#
_entry.id   AF-A0A951E4X8-F1
#
_cell.length_a   1.000
_cell.length_b   1.000
_cell.length_c   1.000
_cell.angle_alpha   90.00
_cell.angle_beta   90.00
_cell.angle_gamma   90.00
#
_symmetry.space_group_name_H-M   'P 1'
#
loop_
_entity.id
_entity.type
_entity.pdbx_description
1 polymer ?
#
loop_
_entity_poly.entity_id
_entity_poly.type
_entity_poly.pdbx_seq_one_letter_code
_entity_poly.pdbx_strand_id
1 'polypeptide(L)' 'MKGEVEAAVVSIRENTQEGTARINLRWEGTHQISDFALDKLGKVLNSEGETEHSGWAIVELPVQASVGKVLPLLKEAK' A
#
# COMPACT_ATOMS: atom_id res chain seq x y z
N MET A 1 -15.67 -19.31 -3.57
CA MET A 1 -15.01 -18.46 -2.56
C MET A 1 -14.83 -17.09 -3.17
N LYS A 2 -15.50 -16.05 -2.66
CA LYS A 2 -15.11 -14.67 -2.97
C LYS A 2 -13.78 -14.46 -2.25
N GLY A 3 -12.68 -14.38 -3.00
CA GLY A 3 -11.39 -13.99 -2.42
C GLY A 3 -11.56 -12.61 -1.78
N GLU A 4 -11.00 -12.41 -0.59
CA GLU A 4 -10.89 -11.07 -0.02
C GLU A 4 -10.11 -10.20 -1.02
N VAL A 5 -10.56 -8.97 -1.25
CA VAL A 5 -9.85 -8.04 -2.14
C VAL A 5 -8.56 -7.60 -1.46
N GLU A 6 -7.46 -7.61 -2.21
CA GLU A 6 -6.14 -7.23 -1.70
C GLU A 6 -5.47 -6.21 -2.63
N ALA A 7 -4.65 -5.34 -2.05
CA ALA A 7 -3.74 -4.47 -2.80
C ALA A 7 -2.34 -5.09 -2.84
N ALA A 8 -1.78 -5.27 -4.04
CA ALA A 8 -0.44 -5.79 -4.25
C ALA A 8 0.58 -4.66 -4.40
N VAL A 9 1.75 -4.81 -3.79
CA VAL A 9 2.92 -3.96 -4.01
C VAL A 9 3.50 -4.24 -5.39
N VAL A 10 3.45 -3.26 -6.28
CA VAL A 10 3.95 -3.41 -7.67
C VAL A 10 5.36 -2.84 -7.85
N SER A 11 5.74 -1.81 -7.09
CA SER A 11 7.12 -1.29 -7.11
C SER A 11 7.43 -0.51 -5.84
N ILE A 12 8.72 -0.45 -5.51
CA ILE A 12 9.27 0.31 -4.40
C ILE A 12 10.39 1.18 -4.99
N ARG A 13 10.34 2.50 -4.71
CA ARG A 13 11.41 3.45 -5.07
C ARG A 13 11.88 4.14 -3.81
N GLU A 14 13.09 3.82 -3.38
CA GLU A 14 13.70 4.43 -2.21
C GLU A 14 14.25 5.83 -2.54
N ASN A 15 14.07 6.76 -1.62
CA ASN A 15 14.75 8.04 -1.56
C ASN A 15 15.59 8.08 -0.27
N THR A 16 16.83 7.59 -0.37
CA THR A 16 17.75 7.50 0.78
C THR A 16 18.17 8.87 1.32
N GLN A 17 18.09 9.94 0.52
CA GLN A 17 18.41 11.29 0.99
C GLN A 17 17.35 11.82 1.96
N GLU A 18 16.08 11.49 1.72
CA GLU A 18 14.96 11.88 2.59
C GLU A 18 14.63 10.81 3.64
N GLY A 19 15.28 9.65 3.59
CA GLY A 19 14.99 8.53 4.49
C GLY A 19 13.60 7.92 4.25
N THR A 20 13.10 7.99 3.01
CA THR A 20 11.74 7.54 2.65
C THR A 20 11.74 6.57 1.47
N ALA A 21 10.60 5.93 1.22
CA ALA A 21 10.34 5.20 -0.01
C ALA A 21 8.92 5.44 -0.51
N ARG A 22 8.76 5.56 -1.83
CA ARG A 22 7.45 5.50 -2.50
C ARG A 22 7.14 4.07 -2.89
N ILE A 23 6.02 3.58 -2.40
CA ILE A 23 5.50 2.23 -2.67
C ILE A 23 4.25 2.38 -3.52
N ASN A 24 4.28 1.82 -4.72
CA ASN A 24 3.12 1.82 -5.60
C ASN A 24 2.31 0.54 -5.39
N LEU A 25 0.99 0.69 -5.33
CA LEU A 25 0.02 -0.36 -5.04
C LEU A 25 -0.97 -0.51 -6.20
N ARG A 26 -1.47 -1.72 -6.40
CA ARG A 26 -2.56 -2.03 -7.31
C ARG A 26 -3.55 -3.00 -6.67
N TRP A 27 -4.84 -2.77 -6.85
CA TRP A 27 -5.91 -3.65 -6.36
C TRP A 27 -6.98 -3.82 -7.44
N GLU A 28 -7.94 -4.72 -7.19
CA GLU A 28 -9.10 -4.93 -8.05
C GLU A 28 -10.37 -4.52 -7.30
N GLY A 29 -11.43 -4.19 -8.04
CA GLY A 29 -12.70 -3.76 -7.47
C GLY A 29 -12.70 -2.30 -6.97
N THR A 30 -13.84 -1.89 -6.42
CA THR A 30 -14.10 -0.49 -6.03
C THR A 30 -13.68 -0.25 -4.59
N HIS A 31 -12.40 0.08 -4.40
CA HIS A 31 -11.80 0.40 -3.10
C HIS A 31 -10.93 1.64 -3.21
N GLN A 32 -10.82 2.39 -2.11
CA GLN A 32 -9.83 3.45 -1.96
C GLN A 32 -8.56 2.90 -1.33
N ILE A 33 -7.42 3.55 -1.57
CA ILE A 33 -6.14 3.13 -0.96
C ILE A 33 -6.20 3.08 0.57
N SER A 34 -7.00 3.95 1.19
CA SER A 34 -7.25 4.00 2.63
C SER A 34 -7.98 2.77 3.19
N ASP A 35 -8.60 1.96 2.32
CA ASP A 35 -9.31 0.76 2.74
C ASP A 35 -8.34 -0.39 3.06
N PHE A 36 -7.07 -0.29 2.66
CA PHE A 36 -6.07 -1.35 2.84
C PHE A 36 -5.17 -1.13 4.07
N ALA A 37 -4.64 -2.21 4.60
CA ALA A 37 -3.72 -2.21 5.74
C ALA A 37 -2.30 -1.69 5.35
N LEU A 38 -2.19 -0.38 5.08
CA LEU A 38 -0.95 0.29 4.65
C LEU A 38 0.15 0.27 5.71
N ASP A 39 -0.20 0.11 6.99
CA ASP A 39 0.72 -0.05 8.12
C ASP A 39 1.67 -1.26 7.93
N LYS A 40 1.23 -2.27 7.15
CA LYS A 40 2.07 -3.41 6.77
C LYS A 40 3.22 -3.04 5.83
N LEU A 41 3.26 -1.82 5.29
CA LEU A 41 4.36 -1.32 4.47
C LEU A 41 5.51 -0.74 5.33
N GLY A 42 5.24 -0.41 6.58
CA GLY A 42 6.12 0.32 7.48
C GLY A 42 5.40 1.55 8.05
N LYS A 43 6.18 2.55 8.49
CA LYS A 43 5.61 3.81 8.98
C LYS A 43 5.18 4.69 7.82
N VAL A 44 3.87 4.71 7.54
CA VAL A 44 3.26 5.51 6.47
C VAL A 44 3.26 6.99 6.85
N LEU A 45 3.80 7.82 5.95
CA LEU A 45 3.82 9.28 6.07
C LEU A 45 2.68 9.92 5.27
N ASN A 46 2.38 9.38 4.10
CA ASN A 46 1.29 9.84 3.23
C ASN A 46 0.84 8.72 2.30
N SER A 47 -0.37 8.82 1.77
CA SER A 47 -0.89 7.93 0.74
C SER A 47 -1.94 8.62 -0.12
N GLU A 48 -1.98 8.29 -1.40
CA GLU A 48 -2.96 8.85 -2.32
C GLU A 48 -3.40 7.82 -3.36
N GLY A 49 -4.68 7.87 -3.73
CA GLY A 49 -5.18 7.14 -4.90
C GLY A 49 -4.70 7.83 -6.18
N GLU A 50 -4.28 7.05 -7.16
CA GLU A 50 -3.86 7.55 -8.47
C GLU A 50 -4.90 7.22 -9.55
N THR A 51 -5.53 6.04 -9.46
CA THR A 51 -6.67 5.63 -10.29
C THR A 51 -7.71 4.88 -9.44
N GLU A 52 -8.77 4.37 -10.07
CA GLU A 52 -9.75 3.47 -9.42
C GLU A 52 -9.10 2.21 -8.80
N HIS A 53 -7.96 1.78 -9.35
CA HIS A 53 -7.33 0.49 -9.05
C HIS A 53 -5.86 0.61 -8.66
N SER A 54 -5.36 1.82 -8.46
CA SER A 54 -3.96 2.06 -8.12
C SER A 54 -3.77 3.31 -7.26
N GLY A 55 -2.66 3.31 -6.54
CA GLY A 55 -2.25 4.44 -5.72
C GLY A 55 -0.84 4.25 -5.19
N TRP A 56 -0.42 5.12 -4.29
CA TRP A 56 0.90 5.07 -3.70
C TRP A 56 0.89 5.43 -2.22
N ALA A 57 1.88 4.92 -1.49
CA ALA A 57 2.18 5.32 -0.13
C ALA A 57 3.64 5.76 -0.01
N ILE A 58 3.90 6.82 0.74
CA ILE A 58 5.24 7.21 1.19
C ILE A 58 5.44 6.63 2.57
N VAL A 59 6.52 5.89 2.78
CA VAL A 59 6.90 5.32 4.08
C VAL A 59 8.30 5.77 4.49
N GLU A 60 8.59 5.76 5.79
CA GLU A 60 9.98 5.86 6.28
C GLU A 60 10.78 4.60 5.97
N LEU A 61 12.08 4.75 5.72
CA LEU A 61 13.02 3.63 5.67
C LEU A 61 13.31 3.11 7.09
N PRO A 62 13.55 1.80 7.28
CA PRO A 62 13.51 0.75 6.25
C PRO A 62 12.07 0.31 5.91
N VAL A 63 11.84 -0.03 4.64
CA VAL A 63 10.55 -0.57 4.17
C VAL A 63 10.29 -1.96 4.76
N GLN A 64 9.06 -2.23 5.19
CA GLN A 64 8.64 -3.52 5.75
C GLN A 64 7.87 -4.40 4.74
N ALA A 65 8.10 -4.17 3.46
CA ALA A 65 7.41 -4.80 2.34
C ALA A 65 8.36 -5.08 1.18
N SER A 66 7.96 -6.03 0.34
CA SER A 66 8.62 -6.36 -0.92
C SER A 66 7.61 -6.28 -2.07
N VAL A 67 8.10 -6.17 -3.30
CA VAL A 67 7.26 -6.35 -4.49
C VAL A 67 6.56 -7.72 -4.41
N GLY A 68 5.27 -7.75 -4.76
CA GLY A 68 4.41 -8.93 -4.66
C GLY A 68 3.75 -9.13 -3.29
N LYS A 69 4.14 -8.36 -2.25
CA LYS A 69 3.41 -8.39 -0.98
C LYS A 69 1.98 -7.91 -1.19
N VAL A 70 1.03 -8.60 -0.58
CA VAL A 70 -0.40 -8.25 -0.59
C VAL A 70 -0.82 -7.61 0.73
N LEU A 71 -1.69 -6.61 0.63
CA LEU A 71 -2.29 -5.88 1.74
C LEU A 71 -3.78 -6.21 1.75
N PRO A 72 -4.30 -6.80 2.83
CA PRO A 72 -5.74 -7.02 2.95
C PRO A 72 -6.44 -5.69 3.22
N LEU A 73 -7.76 -5.69 3.04
CA LEU A 73 -8.62 -4.65 3.58
C LEU A 73 -8.47 -4.55 5.10
N LEU A 74 -8.63 -3.33 5.61
CA LEU A 74 -8.83 -3.10 7.04
C LEU A 74 -10.11 -3.84 7.44
N LYS A 75 -10.01 -4.71 8.44
CA LYS A 75 -11.23 -5.26 9.04
C LYS A 75 -11.97 -4.12 9.70
N GLU A 76 -13.23 -3.92 9.36
CA GLU A 76 -14.10 -3.02 10.12
C GLU A 76 -14.01 -3.43 11.60
N ALA A 77 -13.65 -2.49 12.46
CA ALA A 77 -13.72 -2.70 13.89
C ALA A 77 -15.20 -2.92 14.23
N LYS A 78 -15.53 -4.13 14.69
CA LYS A 78 -16.87 -4.48 15.17
C LYS A 78 -17.30 -3.63 16.35
#